data_AF-A0A370X9E4-F1
#
_entry.id   AF-A0A370X9E4-F1
#
_cell.length_a   1.000
_cell.length_b   1.000
_cell.length_c   1.000
_cell.angle_alpha   90.00
_cell.angle_beta   90.00
_cell.angle_gamma   90.00
#
_symmetry.space_group_name_H-M   'P 1'
#
loop_
_entity.id
_entity.type
_entity.pdbx_description
1 polymer ?
#
loop_
_entity_poly.entity_id
_entity_poly.type
_entity_poly.pdbx_seq_one_letter_code
_entity_poly.pdbx_strand_id
1 'polypeptide(L)'
;MKPPIIATTIVLGLACVGSSSVAQDQTQATNLQNFSVTAPAAQYETYAVTLPMGFGLQAFVGNTHRQYVQAARAAEGSEALRMKGMATQPFVTVAIDNSDGPGVAKRFLLTDSVQNTVAIVDVYCKRAAPEGKRCRLVPQVV
;
A
#
# COMPACT_ATOMS: atom_id res chain seq x y z
N MET A 1 9.80 18.97 -16.67
CA MET A 1 10.17 17.63 -16.17
C MET A 1 9.28 17.34 -14.97
N LYS A 2 8.59 16.20 -14.89
CA LYS A 2 7.69 15.87 -13.76
C LYS A 2 8.52 15.23 -12.63
N PRO A 3 8.41 15.70 -11.38
CA PRO A 3 9.26 15.22 -10.29
C PRO A 3 8.99 13.73 -9.97
N PRO A 4 10.03 12.91 -9.71
CA PRO A 4 9.83 11.53 -9.28
C PRO A 4 9.15 11.46 -7.90
N ILE A 5 8.15 10.57 -7.77
CA ILE A 5 7.48 10.27 -6.49
C ILE A 5 8.17 9.07 -5.83
N ILE A 6 8.39 9.11 -4.51
CA ILE A 6 9.07 8.08 -3.72
C ILE A 6 8.14 7.66 -2.57
N ALA A 7 8.08 6.36 -2.25
CA ALA A 7 7.38 5.87 -1.06
C ALA A 7 8.35 5.72 0.12
N THR A 8 7.97 6.27 1.27
CA THR A 8 8.67 6.06 2.54
C THR A 8 7.72 5.45 3.55
N THR A 9 8.22 4.50 4.35
CA THR A 9 7.47 3.89 5.44
C THR A 9 7.83 4.57 6.74
N ILE A 10 6.83 5.03 7.49
CA ILE A 10 7.04 5.46 8.88
C ILE A 10 6.53 4.33 9.79
N VAL A 11 7.44 3.79 10.61
CA VAL A 11 7.08 2.90 11.71
C VAL A 11 6.68 3.78 12.89
N LEU A 12 5.37 4.03 13.07
CA LEU A 12 4.89 4.62 14.31
C LEU A 12 4.85 3.54 15.39
N GLY A 13 5.90 3.49 16.22
CA GLY A 13 5.91 2.71 17.45
C GLY A 13 4.97 3.33 18.48
N LEU A 14 3.70 2.93 18.46
CA LEU A 14 2.75 3.28 19.51
C LEU A 14 2.93 2.32 20.68
N ALA A 15 3.56 2.79 21.76
CA ALA A 15 3.39 2.17 23.07
C ALA A 15 1.91 2.31 23.45
N CYS A 16 1.19 1.19 23.48
CA CYS A 16 -0.22 1.16 23.85
C CYS A 16 -0.39 1.60 25.31
N VAL A 17 -0.93 2.81 25.53
CA VAL A 17 -1.57 3.16 26.81
C VAL A 17 -3.08 3.08 26.56
N GLY A 18 -3.74 2.16 27.26
CA GLY A 18 -5.17 1.92 27.12
C GLY A 18 -5.98 3.15 27.54
N SER A 19 -6.78 3.68 26.62
CA SER A 19 -7.90 4.58 26.91
C SER A 19 -8.95 4.37 25.82
N SER A 20 -10.07 3.75 26.18
CA SER A 20 -11.21 3.55 25.29
C SER A 20 -11.91 4.89 25.07
N SER A 21 -11.73 5.47 23.89
CA SER A 21 -12.60 6.52 23.35
C SER A 21 -13.39 5.94 22.19
N VAL A 22 -14.70 5.83 22.39
CA VAL A 22 -15.67 5.50 21.35
C VAL A 22 -15.83 6.74 20.49
N ALA A 23 -15.05 6.86 19.42
CA ALA A 23 -15.25 7.88 18.40
C ALA A 23 -16.21 7.32 17.35
N GLN A 24 -17.51 7.56 17.53
CA GLN A 24 -18.44 7.61 16.40
C GLN A 24 -18.09 8.88 15.61
N ASP A 25 -17.39 8.72 14.50
CA ASP A 25 -17.34 9.77 13.49
C ASP A 25 -18.03 9.29 12.22
N GLN A 26 -19.11 9.99 11.93
CA GLN A 26 -20.05 9.77 10.85
C GLN A 26 -19.60 10.67 9.70
N THR A 27 -18.59 10.22 8.94
CA THR A 27 -18.13 10.94 7.75
C THR A 27 -18.17 10.01 6.54
N GLN A 28 -19.29 10.12 5.82
CA GLN A 28 -19.43 10.03 4.37
C GLN A 28 -18.58 8.96 3.68
N ALA A 29 -19.22 7.83 3.36
CA ALA A 29 -18.71 6.80 2.47
C ALA A 29 -18.36 7.38 1.09
N THR A 30 -17.14 7.89 0.95
CA THR A 30 -16.56 8.20 -0.35
C THR A 30 -16.23 6.85 -0.97
N ASN A 31 -17.08 6.45 -1.91
CA ASN A 31 -16.98 5.25 -2.73
C ASN A 31 -15.61 5.24 -3.45
N LEU A 32 -14.59 4.62 -2.87
CA LEU A 32 -13.29 4.44 -3.52
C LEU A 32 -13.34 3.18 -4.38
N GLN A 33 -13.63 3.41 -5.66
CA GLN A 33 -13.75 2.40 -6.71
C GLN A 33 -12.38 1.83 -7.15
N ASN A 34 -12.44 0.58 -7.61
CA ASN A 34 -11.46 -0.15 -8.45
C ASN A 34 -10.12 -0.58 -7.82
N PHE A 35 -10.17 -1.67 -7.05
CA PHE A 35 -9.00 -2.48 -6.71
C PHE A 35 -9.02 -3.77 -7.55
N SER A 36 -8.02 -3.99 -8.40
CA SER A 36 -7.85 -5.23 -9.17
C SER A 36 -6.81 -6.13 -8.50
N VAL A 37 -7.13 -7.42 -8.34
CA VAL A 37 -6.18 -8.48 -7.95
C VAL A 37 -5.81 -9.23 -9.21
N THR A 38 -4.58 -9.06 -9.71
CA THR A 38 -4.16 -9.61 -11.03
C THR A 38 -3.15 -10.75 -10.93
N ALA A 39 -2.72 -11.14 -9.73
CA ALA A 39 -1.66 -12.13 -9.57
C ALA A 39 -2.21 -13.58 -9.53
N PRO A 40 -1.56 -14.54 -10.21
CA PRO A 40 -1.86 -15.97 -10.05
C PRO A 40 -1.73 -16.35 -8.57
N ALA A 41 -2.66 -17.16 -8.06
CA ALA A 41 -2.85 -17.51 -6.64
C ALA A 41 -1.62 -18.08 -5.90
N ALA A 42 -0.49 -18.28 -6.58
CA ALA A 42 0.72 -18.92 -6.05
C ALA A 42 1.90 -17.97 -5.77
N GLN A 43 1.93 -16.73 -6.27
CA GLN A 43 3.13 -15.88 -6.19
C GLN A 43 3.08 -14.85 -5.05
N TYR A 44 2.11 -13.95 -5.07
CA TYR A 44 1.81 -12.94 -4.03
C TYR A 44 0.49 -12.27 -4.40
N GLU A 45 -0.17 -11.59 -3.47
CA GLU A 45 -1.40 -10.86 -3.77
C GLU A 45 -1.07 -9.43 -4.22
N THR A 46 -1.84 -8.89 -5.16
CA THR A 46 -1.66 -7.51 -5.65
C THR A 46 -2.86 -6.68 -5.29
N TYR A 47 -2.60 -5.52 -4.69
CA TYR A 47 -3.61 -4.52 -4.34
C TYR A 47 -3.19 -3.18 -4.94
N ALA A 48 -4.13 -2.41 -5.49
CA ALA A 48 -3.82 -1.12 -6.08
C ALA A 48 -4.88 -0.09 -5.70
N VAL A 49 -4.44 1.13 -5.35
CA VAL A 49 -5.32 2.27 -5.11
C VAL A 49 -4.91 3.42 -6.04
N THR A 50 -5.88 4.02 -6.70
CA THR A 50 -5.66 5.26 -7.45
C THR A 50 -5.66 6.43 -6.49
N LEU A 51 -4.70 7.33 -6.66
CA LEU A 51 -4.51 8.52 -5.85
C LEU A 51 -4.86 9.77 -6.67
N PRO A 52 -5.13 10.91 -6.01
CA PRO A 52 -5.29 12.18 -6.69
C PRO A 52 -4.10 12.49 -7.62
N MET A 53 -4.31 13.32 -8.64
CA MET A 53 -3.26 13.75 -9.61
C MET A 53 -2.76 12.68 -10.58
N GLY A 54 -3.52 11.59 -10.75
CA GLY A 54 -3.35 10.63 -11.84
C GLY A 54 -2.21 9.62 -11.61
N PHE A 55 -1.81 9.40 -10.36
CA PHE A 55 -0.89 8.33 -9.97
C PHE A 55 -1.59 7.33 -9.04
N GLY A 56 -0.91 6.26 -8.63
CA GLY A 56 -1.46 5.30 -7.68
C GLY A 56 -0.40 4.63 -6.83
N LEU A 57 -0.84 3.87 -5.84
CA LEU A 57 0.01 2.96 -5.08
C LEU A 57 -0.40 1.51 -5.36
N GLN A 58 0.57 0.67 -5.69
CA GLN A 58 0.39 -0.76 -5.89
C GLN A 58 1.20 -1.52 -4.84
N ALA A 59 0.52 -2.32 -4.04
CA ALA A 59 1.10 -3.16 -3.01
C ALA A 59 1.15 -4.64 -3.46
N PHE A 60 2.34 -5.22 -3.46
CA PHE A 60 2.55 -6.66 -3.62
C PHE A 60 2.72 -7.30 -2.24
N VAL A 61 1.82 -8.19 -1.86
CA VAL A 61 1.68 -8.74 -0.52
C VAL A 61 2.04 -10.21 -0.51
N GLY A 62 3.13 -10.54 0.18
CA GLY A 62 3.53 -11.92 0.43
C GLY A 62 2.94 -12.43 1.74
N ASN A 63 2.16 -13.52 1.70
CA ASN A 63 1.62 -14.14 2.91
C ASN A 63 2.52 -15.25 3.49
N THR A 64 3.64 -15.52 2.82
CA THR A 64 4.74 -16.34 3.31
C THR A 64 6.05 -15.64 2.97
N HIS A 65 7.13 -15.98 3.68
CA HIS A 65 8.43 -15.38 3.41
C HIS A 65 8.87 -15.53 1.94
N ARG A 66 8.64 -16.72 1.33
CA ARG A 66 8.94 -16.95 -0.09
C ARG A 66 8.14 -16.03 -1.02
N GLN A 67 6.85 -15.83 -0.71
CA GLN A 67 6.00 -14.91 -1.48
C GLN A 67 6.45 -13.46 -1.29
N TYR A 68 6.88 -13.06 -0.08
CA TYR A 68 7.38 -11.72 0.17
C TYR A 68 8.66 -11.43 -0.62
N VAL A 69 9.61 -12.37 -0.67
CA VAL A 69 10.84 -12.22 -1.47
C VAL A 69 10.50 -12.03 -2.96
N GLN A 70 9.50 -12.73 -3.48
CA GLN A 70 9.02 -12.54 -4.86
C GLN A 70 8.34 -11.17 -5.05
N ALA A 71 7.48 -10.77 -4.11
CA ALA A 71 6.82 -9.48 -4.11
C ALA A 71 7.82 -8.31 -4.05
N ALA A 72 8.88 -8.42 -3.24
CA ALA A 72 9.95 -7.44 -3.13
C ALA A 72 10.67 -7.24 -4.47
N ARG A 73 11.10 -8.32 -5.13
CA ARG A 73 11.74 -8.25 -6.45
C ARG A 73 10.83 -7.66 -7.53
N ALA A 74 9.55 -8.01 -7.49
CA ALA A 74 8.58 -7.46 -8.43
C ALA A 74 8.34 -5.96 -8.21
N ALA A 75 8.29 -5.51 -6.96
CA ALA A 75 8.17 -4.10 -6.61
C ALA A 75 9.41 -3.32 -7.07
N GLU A 76 10.62 -3.81 -6.75
CA GLU A 76 11.87 -3.19 -7.22
C GLU A 76 11.94 -3.07 -8.74
N GLY A 77 11.57 -4.14 -9.46
CA GLY A 77 11.54 -4.13 -10.92
C GLY A 77 10.53 -3.13 -11.49
N SER A 78 9.33 -3.07 -10.92
CA SER A 78 8.27 -2.17 -11.36
C SER A 78 8.62 -0.70 -11.07
N GLU A 79 9.21 -0.44 -9.91
CA GLU A 79 9.68 0.88 -9.51
C GLU A 79 10.84 1.34 -10.39
N ALA A 80 11.79 0.45 -10.72
CA ALA A 80 12.87 0.76 -11.67
C ALA A 80 12.34 1.12 -13.06
N LEU A 81 11.31 0.43 -13.56
CA LEU A 81 10.65 0.78 -14.82
C LEU A 81 9.95 2.14 -14.74
N ARG A 82 9.28 2.44 -13.62
CA ARG A 82 8.63 3.72 -13.38
C ARG A 82 9.63 4.87 -13.36
N MET A 83 10.77 4.71 -12.67
CA MET A 83 11.83 5.71 -12.61
C MET A 83 12.48 5.96 -13.98
N LYS A 84 12.50 4.96 -14.88
CA LYS A 84 12.95 5.09 -16.26
C LYS A 84 11.90 5.67 -17.22
N GLY A 85 10.69 5.97 -16.74
CA GLY A 85 9.57 6.41 -17.60
C GLY A 85 9.04 5.33 -18.53
N MET A 86 9.32 4.06 -18.24
CA MET A 86 8.92 2.90 -19.04
C MET A 86 7.71 2.14 -18.47
N ALA A 87 7.18 2.56 -17.32
CA ALA A 87 5.99 1.97 -16.74
C ALA A 87 4.72 2.45 -17.48
N THR A 88 3.85 1.51 -17.85
CA THR A 88 2.57 1.77 -18.53
C THR A 88 1.61 2.61 -17.69
N GLN A 89 1.73 2.51 -16.35
CA GLN A 89 0.90 3.26 -15.40
C GLN A 89 1.79 3.84 -14.29
N PRO A 90 1.48 5.05 -13.81
CA PRO A 90 2.26 5.75 -12.78
C PRO A 90 1.96 5.21 -11.36
N PHE A 91 2.12 3.90 -11.15
CA PHE A 91 1.99 3.29 -9.82
C PHE A 91 3.33 3.31 -9.10
N VAL A 92 3.37 3.89 -7.90
CA VAL A 92 4.45 3.64 -6.95
C VAL A 92 4.23 2.24 -6.37
N THR A 93 5.26 1.39 -6.46
CA THR A 93 5.13 -0.03 -6.08
C THR A 93 5.83 -0.32 -4.77
N VAL A 94 5.15 -1.06 -3.88
CA VAL A 94 5.65 -1.42 -2.56
C VAL A 94 5.45 -2.91 -2.29
N ALA A 95 6.40 -3.52 -1.59
CA ALA A 95 6.26 -4.89 -1.10
C ALA A 95 5.87 -4.92 0.38
N ILE A 96 4.97 -5.83 0.73
CA ILE A 96 4.45 -5.97 2.08
C ILE A 96 4.65 -7.42 2.52
N ASP A 97 5.38 -7.58 3.61
CA ASP A 97 5.50 -8.86 4.30
C ASP A 97 4.30 -9.04 5.24
N ASN A 98 3.48 -10.05 4.97
CA ASN A 98 2.36 -10.49 5.79
C ASN A 98 2.58 -11.96 6.25
N SER A 99 3.83 -12.43 6.29
CA SER A 99 4.17 -13.78 6.76
C SER A 99 4.09 -13.93 8.28
N ASP A 100 4.40 -12.86 9.01
CA ASP A 100 4.60 -12.87 10.46
C ASP A 100 3.49 -12.10 11.18
N GLY A 101 2.79 -12.77 12.11
CA GLY A 101 1.75 -12.17 12.95
C GLY A 101 0.29 -12.38 12.46
N PRO A 102 -0.69 -11.82 13.18
CA PRO A 102 -2.11 -11.91 12.83
C PRO A 102 -2.50 -11.02 11.62
N GLY A 103 -1.60 -10.14 11.18
CA GLY A 103 -1.76 -9.17 10.10
C GLY A 103 -0.70 -8.07 10.17
N VAL A 104 -0.70 -7.16 9.19
CA VAL A 104 0.23 -6.01 9.13
C VAL A 104 -0.55 -4.70 9.01
N ALA A 105 -0.05 -3.65 9.67
CA ALA A 105 -0.50 -2.28 9.47
C ALA A 105 0.70 -1.41 9.13
N LYS A 106 0.65 -0.69 8.01
CA LYS A 106 1.73 0.21 7.56
C LYS A 106 1.16 1.49 7.00
N ARG A 107 1.88 2.59 7.23
CA ARG A 107 1.62 3.88 6.59
C ARG A 107 2.73 4.18 5.59
N PHE A 108 2.34 4.44 4.35
CA PHE A 108 3.24 4.89 3.29
C PHE A 108 3.01 6.37 3.03
N LEU A 109 4.09 7.14 3.09
CA LEU A 109 4.12 8.53 2.66
C LEU A 109 4.72 8.54 1.26
N LEU A 110 3.94 9.04 0.31
CA LEU A 110 4.42 9.31 -1.03
C LEU A 110 4.90 10.74 -1.08
N THR A 111 6.17 10.93 -1.40
CA THR A 111 6.79 12.26 -1.49
C THR A 111 7.26 12.53 -2.91
N ASP A 112 7.23 13.78 -3.35
CA ASP A 112 7.90 14.17 -4.60
C ASP A 112 9.44 14.24 -4.44
N SER A 113 10.14 14.68 -5.48
CA SER A 113 11.59 14.78 -5.50
C SER A 113 12.17 15.86 -4.59
N VAL A 114 11.34 16.79 -4.13
CA VAL A 114 11.73 17.84 -3.17
C VAL A 114 11.17 17.55 -1.77
N GLN A 115 10.74 16.30 -1.53
CA GLN A 115 10.24 15.77 -0.25
C GLN A 115 8.90 16.33 0.22
N ASN A 116 8.10 16.95 -0.66
CA ASN A 116 6.72 17.29 -0.31
C ASN A 116 5.88 16.02 -0.27
N THR A 117 5.07 15.84 0.78
CA THR A 117 4.11 14.75 0.83
C THR A 117 2.99 15.01 -0.17
N VAL A 118 2.85 14.13 -1.16
CA VAL A 118 1.84 14.21 -2.22
C VAL A 118 0.65 13.27 -1.97
N ALA A 119 0.84 12.22 -1.17
CA ALA A 119 -0.23 11.34 -0.72
C ALA A 119 0.21 10.53 0.50
N ILE A 120 -0.76 10.14 1.33
CA ILE A 120 -0.57 9.19 2.43
C ILE A 120 -1.48 7.99 2.17
N VAL A 121 -0.96 6.78 2.32
CA VAL A 121 -1.73 5.54 2.16
C VAL A 121 -1.53 4.64 3.36
N ASP A 122 -2.61 4.38 4.07
CA ASP A 122 -2.66 3.40 5.15
C ASP A 122 -3.00 2.02 4.59
N VAL A 123 -2.21 1.02 4.96
CA VAL A 123 -2.39 -0.36 4.50
C VAL A 123 -2.62 -1.26 5.70
N TYR A 124 -3.72 -2.01 5.63
CA TYR A 124 -4.12 -2.98 6.64
C TYR A 124 -4.26 -4.34 5.97
N CYS A 125 -3.41 -5.29 6.32
CA CYS A 125 -3.51 -6.69 5.91
C CYS A 125 -3.83 -7.59 7.09
N LYS A 126 -4.63 -8.63 6.85
CA LYS A 126 -4.91 -9.70 7.80
C LYS A 126 -4.37 -11.01 7.26
N ARG A 127 -3.93 -11.90 8.15
CA ARG A 127 -3.43 -13.22 7.74
C ARG A 127 -4.54 -14.15 7.26
N ALA A 128 -5.75 -14.06 7.79
CA ALA A 128 -6.89 -14.85 7.30
C ALA A 128 -8.11 -13.95 7.14
N ALA A 129 -8.81 -14.11 6.02
CA ALA A 129 -10.12 -13.51 5.78
C ALA A 129 -11.06 -14.67 5.40
N PRO A 130 -12.12 -14.95 6.18
CA PRO A 130 -13.01 -16.08 5.92
C PRO A 130 -13.66 -15.98 4.54
N GLU A 131 -14.06 -14.78 4.12
CA GLU A 131 -14.40 -14.45 2.74
C GLU A 131 -13.95 -13.00 2.45
N GLY A 132 -13.37 -12.75 1.28
CA GLY A 132 -12.99 -11.41 0.82
C GLY A 132 -11.50 -11.07 0.85
N LYS A 133 -11.20 -9.78 0.71
CA LYS A 133 -9.83 -9.24 0.55
C LYS A 133 -9.06 -9.27 1.86
N ARG A 134 -7.83 -9.77 1.84
CA ARG A 134 -6.95 -9.81 3.03
C ARG A 134 -6.35 -8.45 3.35
N CYS A 135 -6.11 -7.63 2.32
CA CYS A 135 -5.61 -6.28 2.50
C CYS A 135 -6.59 -5.20 2.04
N ARG A 136 -6.48 -4.05 2.72
CA ARG A 136 -7.17 -2.82 2.37
C ARG A 136 -6.15 -1.68 2.35
N LEU A 137 -6.10 -0.95 1.24
CA LEU A 137 -5.34 0.29 1.09
C LEU A 137 -6.33 1.44 1.23
N VAL A 138 -6.06 2.35 2.15
CA VAL A 138 -6.90 3.50 2.47
C VAL A 138 -6.09 4.76 2.17
N PRO A 139 -6.39 5.47 1.06
CA PRO A 139 -5.76 6.75 0.78
C PRO A 139 -6.32 7.77 1.77
N GLN A 140 -5.43 8.54 2.39
CA GLN A 140 -5.79 9.65 3.26
C GLN A 140 -5.80 10.95 2.44
N VAL A 141 -6.70 11.86 2.80
CA VAL A 141 -6.66 13.23 2.30
C VAL A 141 -5.51 13.94 3.02
N VAL A 142 -4.59 14.53 2.25
CA VAL A 142 -3.44 15.31 2.75
C VAL A 142 -3.77 16.79 2.68
#